data_AF-A0A399XDY2-F1
#
_entry.id   AF-A0A399XDY2-F1
#
_cell.length_a   1.000
_cell.length_b   1.000
_cell.length_c   1.000
_cell.angle_alpha   90.00
_cell.angle_beta   90.00
_cell.angle_gamma   90.00
#
_symmetry.space_group_name_H-M   'P 1'
#
loop_
_entity.id
_entity.type
_entity.pdbx_description
1 polymer ?
#
loop_
_entity_poly.entity_id
_entity_poly.type
_entity_poly.pdbx_seq_one_letter_code
_entity_poly.pdbx_strand_id
1 'polypeptide(L)'
;MITCHLTKLETAVDQLRKAYPKMSPTDVGLLASALVLSGRHALAQYDGKSFRWPDDYGDLTSAIGVELGQIEESGEPVKKTKAAEEETVTVTVQLSPNFDAGSSRLGKRDDLRKTLSSIIEEGVEFVYSPTDVGWQWALDRANWTTIRGQEPTRKVKVRAVFGDGAVGVEMGAAGKKRTRKSS
;
A
#
# COMPACT_ATOMS: atom_id res chain seq x y z
N MET A 1 2.71 -14.31 -12.05
CA MET A 1 2.73 -13.39 -10.90
C MET A 1 4.15 -13.30 -10.37
N ILE A 2 4.71 -12.08 -10.33
CA ILE A 2 6.07 -11.82 -9.83
C ILE A 2 5.98 -11.45 -8.35
N THR A 3 6.80 -12.09 -7.51
CA THR A 3 6.96 -11.69 -6.10
C THR A 3 8.15 -10.75 -5.97
N CYS A 4 7.95 -9.59 -5.35
CA CYS A 4 8.94 -8.53 -5.23
C CYS A 4 9.04 -8.08 -3.77
N HIS A 5 10.20 -8.32 -3.14
CA HIS A 5 10.47 -7.74 -1.82
C HIS A 5 10.91 -6.29 -1.96
N LEU A 6 10.22 -5.36 -1.29
CA LEU A 6 10.53 -3.93 -1.39
C LEU A 6 11.90 -3.56 -0.81
N THR A 7 12.51 -4.43 0.01
CA THR A 7 13.82 -4.22 0.63
C THR A 7 14.93 -5.11 0.09
N LYS A 8 14.61 -6.09 -0.76
CA LYS A 8 15.58 -7.07 -1.30
C LYS A 8 15.45 -7.14 -2.81
N LEU A 9 16.20 -6.30 -3.50
CA LEU A 9 16.15 -6.15 -4.95
C LEU A 9 16.50 -7.46 -5.67
N GLU A 10 17.44 -8.22 -5.13
CA GLU A 10 17.87 -9.53 -5.60
C GLU A 10 16.70 -10.50 -5.79
N THR A 11 15.67 -10.44 -4.95
CA THR A 11 14.49 -11.30 -5.10
C THR A 11 13.71 -10.97 -6.38
N ALA A 12 13.54 -9.67 -6.68
CA ALA A 12 12.89 -9.23 -7.90
C ALA A 12 13.73 -9.60 -9.14
N VAL A 13 15.06 -9.46 -9.06
CA VAL A 13 15.98 -9.89 -10.12
C VAL A 13 15.82 -11.37 -10.41
N ASP A 14 15.82 -12.24 -9.39
CA ASP A 14 15.69 -13.68 -9.57
C ASP A 14 14.35 -14.08 -10.19
N GLN A 15 13.25 -13.44 -9.77
CA GLN A 15 11.92 -13.69 -10.36
C GLN A 15 11.86 -13.21 -11.81
N LEU A 16 12.43 -12.05 -12.12
CA LEU A 16 12.46 -11.50 -13.48
C LEU A 16 13.34 -12.33 -14.42
N ARG A 17 14.48 -12.87 -13.96
CA ARG A 17 15.30 -13.79 -14.77
C ARG A 17 14.54 -15.07 -15.14
N LYS A 18 13.69 -15.57 -14.24
CA LYS A 18 12.84 -16.74 -14.50
C LYS A 18 11.72 -16.42 -15.47
N ALA A 19 11.07 -15.27 -15.30
CA ALA A 19 9.96 -14.83 -16.17
C ALA A 19 10.43 -14.40 -17.58
N TYR A 20 11.61 -13.80 -17.68
CA TYR A 20 12.18 -13.24 -18.91
C TYR A 20 13.61 -13.75 -19.16
N PRO A 21 13.80 -15.06 -19.46
CA PRO A 21 15.12 -15.69 -19.53
C PRO A 21 16.00 -15.17 -20.68
N LYS A 22 15.40 -14.52 -21.68
CA LYS A 22 16.10 -13.92 -22.82
C LYS A 22 16.50 -12.47 -22.58
N MET A 23 16.05 -11.85 -21.49
CA MET A 23 16.35 -10.46 -21.17
C MET A 23 17.80 -10.33 -20.69
N SER A 24 18.48 -9.26 -21.09
CA SER A 24 19.85 -9.03 -20.67
C SER A 24 19.93 -8.81 -19.15
N PRO A 25 21.02 -9.23 -18.47
CA PRO A 25 21.17 -9.01 -17.02
C PRO A 25 21.00 -7.54 -16.59
N THR A 26 21.47 -6.60 -17.42
CA THR A 26 21.33 -5.16 -17.20
C THR A 26 19.87 -4.73 -17.22
N ASP A 27 19.11 -5.17 -18.23
CA ASP A 27 17.70 -4.83 -18.37
C ASP A 27 16.86 -5.44 -17.26
N VAL A 28 17.17 -6.68 -16.85
CA VAL A 28 16.55 -7.30 -15.67
C VAL A 28 16.80 -6.46 -14.42
N GLY A 29 18.03 -5.98 -14.21
CA GLY A 29 18.36 -5.13 -13.06
C GLY A 29 17.62 -3.79 -13.07
N LEU A 30 17.48 -3.17 -14.25
CA LEU A 30 16.70 -1.95 -14.43
C LEU A 30 15.22 -2.17 -14.14
N LEU A 31 14.64 -3.25 -14.69
CA LEU A 31 13.24 -3.60 -14.51
C LEU A 31 12.94 -3.99 -13.06
N ALA A 32 13.83 -4.73 -12.40
CA ALA A 32 13.73 -5.05 -10.97
C ALA A 32 13.71 -3.77 -10.12
N SER A 33 14.60 -2.82 -10.43
CA SER A 33 14.67 -1.54 -9.71
C SER A 33 13.39 -0.72 -9.92
N ALA A 34 12.89 -0.67 -11.15
CA ALA A 34 11.65 0.01 -11.49
C ALA A 34 10.43 -0.61 -10.77
N LEU A 35 10.37 -1.95 -10.68
CA LEU A 35 9.32 -2.66 -9.99
C LEU A 35 9.31 -2.37 -8.48
N VAL A 36 10.49 -2.39 -7.84
CA VAL A 36 10.64 -2.04 -6.41
C VAL A 36 10.21 -0.59 -6.16
N LEU A 37 10.61 0.35 -7.03
CA LEU A 37 10.21 1.76 -6.91
C LEU A 37 8.70 1.95 -7.08
N SER A 38 8.07 1.19 -7.97
CA SER A 38 6.61 1.23 -8.17
C SER A 38 5.86 0.83 -6.89
N GLY A 39 6.37 -0.15 -6.15
CA GLY A 39 5.78 -0.56 -4.86
C GLY A 39 6.13 0.39 -3.71
N ARG A 40 7.39 0.85 -3.59
CA ARG A 40 7.80 1.78 -2.51
C ARG A 40 7.09 3.12 -2.58
N HIS A 41 6.83 3.60 -3.78
CA HIS A 41 6.12 4.86 -4.03
C HIS A 41 4.65 4.63 -4.42
N ALA A 42 4.07 3.53 -3.95
CA ALA A 42 2.67 3.19 -4.21
C ALA A 42 1.74 4.37 -3.91
N LEU A 43 0.74 4.53 -4.78
CA LEU A 43 -0.28 5.55 -4.64
C LEU A 43 -1.33 5.05 -3.65
N ALA A 44 -1.77 5.92 -2.74
CA ALA A 44 -2.92 5.64 -1.90
C ALA A 44 -4.20 5.90 -2.72
N GLN A 45 -5.10 4.93 -2.74
CA GLN A 45 -6.43 5.03 -3.35
C GLN A 45 -7.45 5.15 -2.23
N TYR A 46 -8.20 6.24 -2.24
CA TYR A 46 -9.21 6.53 -1.25
C TYR A 46 -10.31 7.41 -1.86
N ASP A 47 -11.57 7.03 -1.67
CA ASP A 47 -12.75 7.72 -2.21
C ASP A 47 -12.63 8.08 -3.72
N GLY A 48 -12.19 7.11 -4.53
CA GLY A 48 -12.03 7.26 -5.98
C GLY A 48 -10.90 8.20 -6.42
N LYS A 49 -10.07 8.69 -5.49
CA LYS A 49 -8.92 9.55 -5.76
C LYS A 49 -7.62 8.82 -5.45
N SER A 50 -6.59 9.15 -6.23
CA SER A 50 -5.23 8.69 -6.03
C SER A 50 -4.40 9.80 -5.37
N PHE A 51 -3.63 9.44 -4.35
CA PHE A 51 -2.78 10.32 -3.58
C PHE A 51 -1.33 9.83 -3.65
N ARG A 52 -0.39 10.77 -3.74
CA ARG A 52 1.05 10.54 -3.81
C ARG A 52 1.73 10.94 -2.51
N TRP A 53 2.59 10.07 -2.00
CA TRP A 53 3.42 10.37 -0.83
C TRP A 53 4.72 11.06 -1.25
N PRO A 54 5.21 12.09 -0.53
CA PRO A 54 4.57 12.75 0.62
C PRO A 54 3.63 13.91 0.23
N ASP A 55 3.58 14.25 -1.06
CA ASP A 55 3.02 15.50 -1.57
C ASP A 55 1.54 15.71 -1.20
N ASP A 56 0.73 14.64 -1.25
CA ASP A 56 -0.72 14.69 -1.03
C ASP A 56 -1.14 14.22 0.38
N TYR A 57 -0.21 14.22 1.35
CA TYR A 57 -0.50 13.76 2.72
C TYR A 57 -1.65 14.54 3.38
N GLY A 58 -1.66 15.87 3.19
CA GLY A 58 -2.72 16.73 3.73
C GLY A 58 -4.08 16.35 3.17
N ASP A 59 -4.17 16.23 1.85
CA ASP A 59 -5.44 15.94 1.16
C ASP A 59 -5.99 14.56 1.53
N LEU A 60 -5.13 13.54 1.59
CA LEU A 60 -5.56 12.20 2.02
C LEU A 60 -6.04 12.19 3.48
N THR A 61 -5.29 12.80 4.39
CA THR A 61 -5.66 12.79 5.81
C THR A 61 -6.92 13.60 6.10
N SER A 62 -7.14 14.71 5.37
CA SER A 62 -8.40 15.45 5.41
C SER A 62 -9.57 14.61 4.91
N ALA A 63 -9.43 13.88 3.79
CA ALA A 63 -10.48 13.00 3.27
C ALA A 63 -10.84 11.89 4.29
N ILE A 64 -9.83 11.25 4.87
CA ILE A 64 -10.03 10.24 5.92
C ILE A 64 -10.67 10.85 7.16
N GLY A 65 -10.28 12.08 7.53
CA GLY A 65 -10.87 12.82 8.65
C GLY A 65 -12.38 13.01 8.51
N VAL A 66 -12.87 13.27 7.29
CA VAL A 66 -14.32 13.42 7.01
C VAL A 66 -15.06 12.11 7.24
N GLU A 67 -14.59 10.98 6.70
CA GLU A 67 -15.22 9.67 6.91
C GLU A 67 -15.26 9.34 8.41
N LEU A 68 -14.16 9.58 9.11
CA LEU A 68 -14.07 9.30 10.53
C LEU A 68 -15.03 10.14 11.37
N GLY A 69 -15.24 11.41 11.01
CA GLY A 69 -16.26 12.25 11.65
C GLY A 69 -17.68 11.70 11.44
N GLN A 70 -18.01 11.27 10.22
CA GLN A 70 -19.31 10.66 9.92
C GLN A 70 -19.54 9.36 10.71
N ILE A 71 -18.51 8.52 10.85
CA ILE A 71 -18.59 7.30 11.66
C ILE A 71 -18.91 7.63 13.13
N GLU A 72 -18.33 8.70 13.68
CA GLU A 72 -18.58 9.11 15.06
C GLU A 72 -19.99 9.70 15.25
N GLU A 73 -20.50 10.50 14.30
CA GLU A 73 -21.86 11.04 14.36
C GLU A 73 -22.94 9.96 14.24
N SER A 74 -22.65 8.88 13.51
CA SER A 74 -23.56 7.74 13.34
C SER A 74 -23.56 6.76 14.53
N GLY A 75 -22.60 6.87 15.45
CA GLY A 75 -22.47 6.00 16.61
C GLY A 75 -23.29 6.46 17.81
N GLU A 76 -24.09 5.56 18.41
CA GLU A 76 -24.74 5.84 19.70
C GLU A 76 -23.69 6.16 20.79
N PRO A 77 -23.96 7.12 21.69
CA PRO A 77 -23.02 7.51 22.74
C PRO A 77 -22.81 6.33 23.70
N VAL A 78 -21.58 5.80 23.72
CA VAL A 78 -21.21 4.70 24.61
C VAL A 78 -21.28 5.19 26.05
N LYS A 79 -22.32 4.77 26.78
CA LYS A 79 -22.42 5.00 28.24
C LYS A 79 -21.17 4.40 28.90
N LYS A 80 -20.36 5.26 29.53
CA LYS A 80 -19.17 4.91 30.32
C LYS A 80 -19.54 3.90 31.41
N THR A 81 -19.45 2.62 31.09
CA THR A 81 -19.58 1.51 32.04
C THR A 81 -18.26 0.76 31.98
N LYS A 82 -17.59 0.64 33.14
CA LYS A 82 -16.29 -0.02 33.29
C LYS A 82 -16.29 -1.37 32.57
N ALA A 83 -15.32 -1.56 31.67
CA ALA A 83 -15.08 -2.74 30.82
C ALA A 83 -15.88 -2.86 29.51
N ALA A 84 -16.21 -1.75 28.85
CA ALA A 84 -16.52 -1.80 27.42
C ALA A 84 -15.20 -1.89 26.63
N GLU A 85 -15.02 -2.97 25.87
CA GLU A 85 -13.95 -3.06 24.87
C GLU A 85 -13.99 -1.80 23.99
N GLU A 86 -12.88 -1.05 23.94
CA GLU A 86 -12.78 0.12 23.06
C GLU A 86 -13.00 -0.33 21.61
N GLU A 87 -14.20 -0.06 21.09
CA GLU A 87 -14.57 -0.44 19.73
C GLU A 87 -13.64 0.29 18.76
N THR A 88 -12.67 -0.45 18.20
CA THR A 88 -11.64 0.13 17.35
C THR A 88 -12.14 0.20 15.91
N VAL A 89 -12.32 1.41 15.40
CA VAL A 89 -12.69 1.65 14.00
C VAL A 89 -11.44 1.46 13.14
N THR A 90 -11.50 0.55 12.16
CA THR A 90 -10.40 0.32 11.22
C THR A 90 -10.75 0.87 9.84
N VAL A 91 -10.03 1.89 9.39
CA VAL A 91 -10.14 2.43 8.03
C VAL A 91 -9.00 1.86 7.18
N THR A 92 -9.33 1.35 6.00
CA THR A 92 -8.32 0.77 5.09
C THR A 92 -8.14 1.65 3.87
N VAL A 93 -6.92 2.12 3.66
CA VAL A 93 -6.47 2.83 2.47
C VAL A 93 -5.85 1.80 1.53
N GLN A 94 -6.36 1.72 0.30
CA GLN A 94 -5.81 0.79 -0.70
C GLN A 94 -4.53 1.39 -1.30
N LEU A 95 -3.54 0.56 -1.58
CA LEU A 95 -2.31 0.96 -2.26
C LEU A 95 -2.23 0.34 -3.64
N SER A 96 -2.03 1.15 -4.66
CA SER A 96 -1.80 0.69 -6.03
C SER A 96 -0.35 0.95 -6.46
N PRO A 97 0.27 0.07 -7.27
CA PRO A 97 1.63 0.29 -7.76
C PRO A 97 1.74 1.57 -8.57
N ASN A 98 2.79 2.34 -8.35
CA ASN A 98 3.02 3.60 -9.03
C ASN A 98 3.89 3.40 -10.28
N PHE A 99 3.24 3.23 -11.43
CA PHE A 99 3.92 3.07 -12.71
C PHE A 99 4.85 4.24 -13.03
N ASP A 100 4.46 5.48 -12.73
CA ASP A 100 5.27 6.66 -13.03
C ASP A 100 6.57 6.67 -12.23
N ALA A 101 6.50 6.30 -10.95
CA ALA A 101 7.69 6.16 -10.11
C ALA A 101 8.66 5.10 -10.66
N GLY A 102 8.16 3.94 -11.07
CA GLY A 102 8.98 2.89 -11.67
C GLY A 102 9.53 3.25 -13.04
N SER A 103 8.67 3.75 -13.93
CA SER A 103 9.02 4.03 -15.34
C SER A 103 10.00 5.19 -15.48
N SER A 104 10.02 6.13 -14.53
CA SER A 104 11.04 7.19 -14.47
C SER A 104 12.46 6.63 -14.48
N ARG A 105 12.68 5.49 -13.80
CA ARG A 105 13.98 4.81 -13.72
C ARG A 105 14.41 4.19 -15.05
N LEU A 106 13.46 3.85 -15.90
CA LEU A 106 13.69 3.22 -17.20
C LEU A 106 14.03 4.25 -18.30
N GLY A 107 13.90 5.55 -18.02
CA GLY A 107 14.24 6.60 -18.99
C GLY A 107 13.46 6.43 -20.29
N LYS A 108 14.15 6.48 -21.45
CA LYS A 108 13.54 6.35 -22.78
C LYS A 108 13.38 4.90 -23.27
N ARG A 109 13.58 3.89 -22.41
CA ARG A 109 13.43 2.47 -22.76
C ARG A 109 11.95 2.06 -22.80
N ASP A 110 11.27 2.41 -23.89
CA ASP A 110 9.84 2.12 -24.09
C ASP A 110 9.54 0.62 -24.09
N ASP A 111 10.50 -0.20 -24.51
CA ASP A 111 10.44 -1.66 -24.41
C ASP A 111 10.28 -2.11 -22.95
N LEU A 112 11.16 -1.64 -22.06
CA LEU A 112 11.11 -2.01 -20.64
C LEU A 112 9.92 -1.38 -19.92
N ARG A 113 9.49 -0.17 -20.32
CA ARG A 113 8.28 0.47 -19.80
C ARG A 113 7.04 -0.34 -20.11
N LYS A 114 6.91 -0.87 -21.34
CA LYS A 114 5.82 -1.78 -21.71
C LYS A 114 5.86 -3.06 -20.90
N THR A 115 7.04 -3.64 -20.70
CA THR A 115 7.18 -4.83 -19.84
C THR A 115 6.77 -4.52 -18.40
N LEU A 116 7.16 -3.37 -17.85
CA LEU A 116 6.74 -2.95 -16.51
C LEU A 116 5.21 -2.82 -16.40
N SER A 117 4.56 -2.19 -17.39
CA SER A 117 3.10 -2.06 -17.42
C SER A 117 2.43 -3.42 -17.41
N SER A 118 2.87 -4.33 -18.29
CA SER A 118 2.37 -5.71 -18.36
C SER A 118 2.52 -6.44 -17.03
N ILE A 119 3.67 -6.32 -16.37
CA ILE A 119 3.92 -6.94 -15.06
C ILE A 119 2.95 -6.42 -14.00
N ILE A 120 2.70 -5.11 -13.97
CA ILE A 120 1.79 -4.49 -13.00
C ILE A 120 0.35 -4.91 -13.28
N GLU A 121 -0.08 -4.91 -14.54
CA GLU A 121 -1.43 -5.33 -14.96
C GLU A 121 -1.70 -6.82 -14.68
N GLU A 122 -0.71 -7.69 -14.88
CA GLU A 122 -0.79 -9.12 -14.59
C GLU A 122 -0.85 -9.44 -13.08
N GLY A 123 -0.48 -8.48 -12.24
CA GLY A 123 -0.45 -8.64 -10.81
C GLY A 123 0.95 -8.89 -10.24
N VAL A 124 1.31 -8.08 -9.25
CA VAL A 124 2.57 -8.17 -8.51
C VAL A 124 2.29 -8.43 -7.04
N GLU A 125 3.02 -9.37 -6.45
CA GLU A 125 3.02 -9.58 -5.02
C GLU A 125 4.16 -8.80 -4.39
N PHE A 126 3.83 -7.75 -3.64
CA PHE A 126 4.81 -6.97 -2.89
C PHE A 126 4.96 -7.53 -1.48
N VAL A 127 6.17 -7.95 -1.15
CA VAL A 127 6.54 -8.34 0.22
C VAL A 127 7.21 -7.15 0.88
N TYR A 128 6.65 -6.65 1.97
CA TYR A 128 7.05 -5.37 2.57
C TYR A 128 6.89 -5.35 4.08
N SER A 129 7.67 -4.53 4.77
CA SER A 129 7.41 -4.11 6.14
C SER A 129 6.52 -2.84 6.14
N PRO A 130 5.74 -2.58 7.19
CA PRO A 130 4.95 -1.35 7.33
C PRO A 130 5.74 -0.06 7.09
N THR A 131 7.04 -0.05 7.41
CA THR A 131 7.91 1.11 7.25
C THR A 131 8.51 1.24 5.84
N ASP A 132 8.33 0.26 4.97
CA ASP A 132 8.86 0.29 3.60
C ASP A 132 8.02 1.18 2.68
N VAL A 133 6.76 1.45 3.04
CA VAL A 133 5.84 2.33 2.33
C VAL A 133 5.52 3.53 3.22
N GLY A 134 5.80 4.74 2.73
CA GLY A 134 5.68 5.97 3.52
C GLY A 134 4.28 6.21 4.10
N TRP A 135 3.23 5.74 3.41
CA TRP A 135 1.85 5.89 3.83
C TRP A 135 1.55 5.31 5.22
N GLN A 136 1.91 4.04 5.47
CA GLN A 136 1.57 3.41 6.74
C GLN A 136 2.29 4.12 7.90
N TRP A 137 3.57 4.46 7.71
CA TRP A 137 4.34 5.23 8.70
C TRP A 137 3.71 6.58 9.04
N ALA A 138 3.18 7.29 8.03
CA ALA A 138 2.58 8.61 8.17
C ALA A 138 1.20 8.58 8.81
N LEU A 139 0.37 7.60 8.43
CA LEU A 139 -0.98 7.42 8.95
C LEU A 139 -0.95 6.96 10.42
N ASP A 140 0.04 6.15 10.81
CA ASP A 140 0.26 5.75 12.22
C ASP A 140 0.64 6.94 13.13
N ARG A 141 1.19 8.01 12.56
CA ARG A 141 1.64 9.22 13.27
C ARG A 141 0.71 10.41 13.12
N ALA A 142 -0.35 10.27 12.33
CA ALA A 142 -1.33 11.32 12.13
C ALA A 142 -2.06 11.61 13.44
N ASN A 143 -2.14 12.90 13.82
CA ASN A 143 -2.91 13.32 14.97
C ASN A 143 -4.39 13.46 14.58
N TRP A 144 -5.11 12.35 14.60
CA TRP A 144 -6.51 12.29 14.17
C TRP A 144 -7.44 13.20 14.97
N THR A 145 -7.16 13.44 16.25
CA THR A 145 -7.89 14.42 17.08
C THR A 145 -7.79 15.83 16.49
N THR A 146 -6.59 16.22 16.07
CA THR A 146 -6.36 17.54 15.45
C THR A 146 -6.97 17.61 14.06
N ILE A 147 -6.81 16.55 13.26
CA ILE A 147 -7.32 16.48 11.88
C ILE A 147 -8.86 16.58 11.85
N ARG A 148 -9.54 15.99 12.84
CA ARG A 148 -11.01 16.05 12.95
C ARG A 148 -11.52 17.29 13.66
N GLY A 149 -10.67 17.97 14.44
CA GLY A 149 -11.08 19.08 15.31
C GLY A 149 -11.98 18.66 16.48
N GLN A 150 -12.09 17.36 16.79
CA GLN A 150 -12.93 16.80 17.84
C GLN A 150 -12.23 15.65 18.57
N GLU A 151 -12.58 15.45 19.84
CA GLU A 151 -12.03 14.37 20.66
C GLU A 151 -12.66 13.03 20.26
N PRO A 152 -11.85 12.03 19.86
CA PRO A 152 -12.40 10.79 19.33
C PRO A 152 -13.13 10.02 20.43
N THR A 153 -14.33 9.54 20.11
CA THR A 153 -15.12 8.70 21.04
C THR A 153 -14.68 7.24 20.99
N ARG A 154 -13.94 6.86 19.94
CA ARG A 154 -13.47 5.51 19.64
C ARG A 154 -12.02 5.53 19.19
N LYS A 155 -11.30 4.44 19.47
CA LYS A 155 -9.94 4.26 18.96
C LYS A 155 -9.98 4.06 17.46
N VAL A 156 -9.14 4.78 16.72
CA VAL A 156 -9.09 4.67 15.26
C VAL A 156 -7.75 4.13 14.80
N LYS A 157 -7.81 3.15 13.90
CA LYS A 157 -6.65 2.55 13.26
C LYS A 157 -6.78 2.66 11.75
N VAL A 158 -5.86 3.37 11.13
CA VAL A 158 -5.80 3.46 9.67
C VAL A 158 -4.71 2.52 9.17
N ARG A 159 -5.04 1.69 8.17
CA ARG A 159 -4.09 0.75 7.55
C ARG A 159 -3.98 1.00 6.06
N ALA A 160 -2.76 1.07 5.56
CA ALA A 160 -2.44 1.10 4.13
C ALA A 160 -2.07 -0.31 3.67
N VAL A 161 -2.82 -0.85 2.71
CA VAL A 161 -2.66 -2.24 2.23
C VAL A 161 -2.68 -2.25 0.71
N PHE A 162 -1.76 -2.99 0.08
CA PHE A 162 -1.82 -3.19 -1.37
C PHE A 162 -3.11 -3.88 -1.79
N GLY A 163 -3.80 -3.26 -2.74
CA GLY A 163 -4.99 -3.77 -3.40
C GLY A 163 -5.01 -3.37 -4.87
N ASP A 164 -6.07 -3.78 -5.57
CA ASP A 164 -6.35 -3.48 -6.98
C ASP A 164 -5.15 -3.69 -7.94
N GLY A 165 -5.02 -4.92 -8.46
CA GLY A 165 -3.90 -5.29 -9.34
C GLY A 165 -2.57 -5.55 -8.61
N ALA A 166 -2.50 -5.43 -7.28
CA ALA A 166 -1.35 -5.85 -6.49
C ALA A 166 -1.75 -6.58 -5.20
N VAL A 167 -0.90 -7.51 -4.76
CA VAL A 167 -1.07 -8.28 -3.52
C VAL A 167 0.02 -7.88 -2.53
N GLY A 168 -0.39 -7.40 -1.36
CA GLY A 168 0.54 -7.06 -0.27
C GLY A 168 0.75 -8.22 0.69
N VAL A 169 2.01 -8.56 0.97
CA VAL A 169 2.40 -9.51 2.02
C VAL A 169 3.29 -8.79 3.04
N GLU A 170 2.70 -8.45 4.19
CA GLU A 170 3.40 -7.77 5.28
C GLU A 170 4.37 -8.72 5.99
N MET A 171 5.66 -8.38 6.05
CA MET A 171 6.70 -9.15 6.74
C MET A 171 6.52 -9.06 8.26
N GLY A 172 6.53 -10.20 8.95
CA GLY A 172 6.42 -10.27 10.41
C GLY A 172 4.99 -10.22 10.94
N ALA A 173 3.99 -9.93 10.10
CA ALA A 173 2.62 -10.30 10.41
C ALA A 173 2.55 -11.84 10.36
N ALA A 174 2.35 -12.50 11.51
CA ALA A 174 2.04 -13.92 11.54
C ALA A 174 0.69 -14.15 10.83
N GLY A 175 0.72 -14.24 9.50
CA GLY A 175 -0.45 -14.48 8.68
C GLY A 175 -0.97 -15.89 8.95
N LYS A 176 -2.13 -15.97 9.59
CA LYS A 176 -2.96 -17.18 9.66
C LYS A 176 -3.09 -17.70 8.22
N LYS A 177 -2.49 -18.86 7.92
CA LYS A 177 -2.49 -19.48 6.59
C LYS A 177 -3.89 -19.40 5.99
N ARG A 178 -4.04 -18.72 4.85
CA ARG A 178 -5.22 -18.83 3.99
C ARG A 178 -5.29 -20.28 3.51
N THR A 179 -6.13 -21.09 4.16
CA THR A 179 -6.51 -22.41 3.66
C THR A 179 -7.29 -22.19 2.37
N ARG A 180 -6.68 -22.51 1.23
CA ARG A 180 -7.43 -22.71 -0.02
C ARG A 180 -8.36 -23.90 0.22
N LYS A 181 -9.67 -23.66 0.28
CA LYS A 181 -10.64 -24.73 0.02
C LYS A 181 -10.52 -25.06 -1.47
N SER A 182 -10.03 -26.27 -1.76
CA SER A 182 -10.24 -26.90 -3.06
C SER A 182 -11.74 -27.03 -3.30
N SER A 183 -12.21 -26.54 -4.44
CA SER A 183 -13.46 -27.00 -5.07
C SER A 183 -13.05 -27.87 -6.25
#